data_AF-A0A7C5UY41-F1
#
_entry.id   AF-A0A7C5UY41-F1
#
_cell.length_a   1.000
_cell.length_b   1.000
_cell.length_c   1.000
_cell.angle_alpha   90.00
_cell.angle_beta   90.00
_cell.angle_gamma   90.00
#
_symmetry.space_group_name_H-M   'P 1'
#
loop_
_entity.id
_entity.type
_entity.pdbx_description
1 polymer ?
#
loop_
_entity_poly.entity_id
_entity_poly.type
_entity_poly.pdbx_seq_one_letter_code
_entity_poly.pdbx_strand_id
1 'polypeptide(L)'
;MKFGTLLSITLLAMLASGAPLAGAQRTTMLNLATLPKWRLENRQSATLNDVRQFGVEPTVDAEYGVTRVEIRTYRRENQSLQAVVEKAPDPSSAYGLLTFYQNTSMKPEKGMKLVMVGPDQALLARGAFFARVIRPAKISDEDFRSALIAIAGEAPSADDMALLPPSLPPQGIIQGSLKYVLGPVAMQRAVPSFPADLVGFQKGAELEAAQYEHDSGPLRLIFIDYPTNSIAREHFGAMIQRLGVNEKSGPDALYGKIIGSFVLLVQDAPSKLVADRLMGRLTIHQEISWDQPPPGSTTVVQMLRLIVGNIVLVLLLIGMAAVAGILLVISRRLAAKWFPNSDWAQGYEGSIIRLNLK
;
A
#
# COMPACT_ATOMS: atom_id res chain seq x y z
N MET A 1 -37.44 -46.76 -13.09
CA MET A 1 -36.02 -47.14 -13.01
C MET A 1 -35.26 -46.35 -14.08
N LYS A 2 -34.65 -45.22 -13.70
CA LYS A 2 -33.20 -45.07 -13.43
C LYS A 2 -32.32 -45.24 -14.68
N PHE A 3 -32.24 -44.23 -15.56
CA PHE A 3 -31.11 -44.11 -16.52
C PHE A 3 -30.90 -42.69 -17.10
N GLY A 4 -31.56 -41.64 -16.56
CA GLY A 4 -31.52 -40.28 -17.12
C GLY A 4 -30.61 -39.27 -16.40
N THR A 5 -30.05 -39.62 -15.24
CA THR A 5 -29.37 -38.67 -14.34
C THR A 5 -27.86 -38.84 -14.23
N LEU A 6 -27.25 -39.71 -15.05
CA LEU A 6 -25.82 -40.04 -14.93
C LEU A 6 -24.93 -39.51 -16.07
N LEU A 7 -25.49 -38.91 -17.12
CA LEU A 7 -24.69 -38.39 -18.24
C LEU A 7 -24.39 -36.87 -18.17
N SER A 8 -25.03 -36.12 -17.27
CA SER A 8 -24.79 -34.68 -17.10
C SER A 8 -23.70 -34.33 -16.07
N ILE A 9 -23.13 -35.32 -15.38
CA ILE A 9 -22.11 -35.08 -14.33
C ILE A 9 -20.68 -35.27 -14.86
N THR A 10 -20.50 -36.02 -15.95
CA THR A 10 -19.15 -36.29 -16.50
C THR A 10 -18.62 -35.20 -17.43
N LEU A 11 -19.47 -34.30 -17.97
CA LEU A 11 -18.99 -33.19 -18.82
C LEU A 11 -18.63 -31.92 -18.04
N LEU A 12 -19.05 -31.80 -16.77
CA LEU A 12 -18.67 -30.69 -15.89
C LEU A 12 -17.34 -30.91 -15.15
N ALA A 13 -16.76 -32.11 -15.25
CA ALA A 13 -15.55 -32.50 -14.51
C ALA A 13 -14.23 -32.33 -15.28
N MET A 14 -14.26 -31.94 -16.57
CA MET A 14 -13.04 -31.76 -17.39
C MET A 14 -12.68 -30.29 -17.70
N LEU A 15 -13.38 -29.32 -17.11
CA LEU A 15 -13.07 -27.89 -17.23
C LEU A 15 -12.37 -27.30 -15.98
N ALA A 16 -11.96 -28.14 -15.03
CA ALA A 16 -11.25 -27.73 -13.81
C ALA A 16 -9.75 -28.08 -13.80
N SER A 17 -9.18 -28.43 -14.96
CA SER A 17 -7.73 -28.66 -15.12
C SER A 17 -7.01 -27.41 -15.67
N GLY A 18 -7.45 -26.23 -15.24
CA GLY A 18 -6.68 -24.99 -15.39
C GLY A 18 -5.67 -24.92 -14.26
N ALA A 19 -4.40 -25.19 -14.56
CA ALA A 19 -3.31 -25.14 -13.61
C ALA A 19 -3.30 -23.83 -12.81
N PRO A 20 -3.10 -23.84 -11.48
CA PRO A 20 -2.38 -22.75 -10.88
C PRO A 20 -0.94 -22.89 -11.38
N LEU A 21 -0.58 -22.08 -12.37
CA LEU A 21 0.79 -21.56 -12.47
C LEU A 21 1.07 -21.00 -11.07
N ALA A 22 1.73 -21.81 -10.24
CA ALA A 22 2.30 -21.37 -8.99
C ALA A 22 3.18 -20.19 -9.36
N GLY A 23 2.66 -18.99 -9.10
CA GLY A 23 3.41 -17.76 -9.20
C GLY A 23 4.71 -18.03 -8.46
N ALA A 24 5.81 -17.81 -9.15
CA ALA A 24 7.12 -17.80 -8.56
C ALA A 24 7.04 -16.88 -7.34
N GLN A 25 6.87 -17.50 -6.17
CA GLN A 25 7.20 -16.90 -4.91
C GLN A 25 8.67 -16.55 -5.09
N ARG A 26 8.96 -15.28 -5.36
CA ARG A 26 10.25 -14.71 -5.00
C ARG A 26 10.29 -14.76 -3.47
N THR A 27 10.46 -15.97 -2.93
CA THR A 27 11.29 -16.13 -1.77
C THR A 27 12.62 -15.54 -2.19
N THR A 28 12.89 -14.34 -1.69
CA THR A 28 14.24 -13.82 -1.51
C THR A 28 14.97 -14.87 -0.69
N MET A 29 15.45 -15.93 -1.36
CA MET A 29 16.31 -16.91 -0.77
C MET A 29 17.60 -16.17 -0.50
N LEU A 30 17.88 -15.97 0.78
CA LEU A 30 19.17 -15.52 1.29
C LEU A 30 20.27 -16.26 0.53
N ASN A 31 21.09 -15.50 -0.19
CA ASN A 31 22.39 -15.99 -0.61
C ASN A 31 23.26 -16.09 0.66
N LEU A 32 23.76 -17.29 0.93
CA LEU A 32 24.58 -17.63 2.09
C LEU A 32 25.94 -16.92 2.02
N ALA A 33 26.06 -15.78 2.72
CA ALA A 33 27.33 -15.27 3.20
C ALA A 33 27.08 -14.62 4.57
N THR A 34 27.38 -15.37 5.63
CA THR A 34 27.12 -15.07 7.06
C THR A 34 25.64 -15.16 7.47
N LEU A 35 25.27 -16.28 8.11
CA LEU A 35 23.99 -16.38 8.81
C LEU A 35 23.94 -15.25 9.85
N PRO A 36 22.88 -14.41 9.89
CA PRO A 36 22.72 -13.47 10.99
C PRO A 36 22.77 -14.24 12.31
N LYS A 37 23.50 -13.72 13.30
CA LYS A 37 23.63 -14.33 14.64
C LYS A 37 22.26 -14.61 15.29
N TRP A 38 21.21 -13.94 14.82
CA TRP A 38 19.84 -14.04 15.28
C TRP A 38 18.98 -14.84 14.31
N ARG A 39 18.20 -15.79 14.84
CA ARG A 39 17.26 -16.62 14.06
C ARG A 39 15.84 -16.39 14.53
N LEU A 40 14.89 -16.40 13.58
CA LEU A 40 13.47 -16.37 13.89
C LEU A 40 13.08 -17.68 14.57
N GLU A 41 12.62 -17.61 15.81
CA GLU A 41 12.17 -18.76 16.59
C GLU A 41 10.66 -18.96 16.47
N ASN A 42 9.88 -17.88 16.60
CA ASN A 42 8.43 -17.91 16.55
C ASN A 42 7.84 -16.74 15.77
N ARG A 43 6.71 -16.98 15.11
CA ARG A 43 5.87 -15.97 14.47
C ARG A 43 4.42 -16.20 14.85
N GLN A 44 3.80 -15.20 15.44
CA GLN A 44 2.40 -15.23 15.84
C GLN A 44 1.65 -14.06 15.19
N SER A 45 0.53 -14.36 14.53
CA SER A 45 -0.38 -13.31 14.07
C SER A 45 -1.07 -12.66 15.26
N ALA A 46 -1.23 -11.33 15.20
CA ALA A 46 -1.87 -10.54 16.23
C ALA A 46 -2.80 -9.51 15.60
N THR A 47 -3.67 -8.91 16.41
CA THR A 47 -4.41 -7.69 16.05
C THR A 47 -3.69 -6.47 16.59
N LEU A 48 -3.99 -5.28 16.05
CA LEU A 48 -3.45 -4.01 16.56
C LEU A 48 -3.73 -3.82 18.07
N ASN A 49 -4.86 -4.33 18.57
CA ASN A 49 -5.20 -4.24 19.99
C ASN A 49 -4.32 -5.13 20.87
N ASP A 50 -3.90 -6.28 20.37
CA ASP A 50 -3.06 -7.24 21.12
C ASP A 50 -1.64 -6.72 21.33
N VAL A 51 -1.19 -5.80 20.48
CA VAL A 51 0.17 -5.27 20.48
C VAL A 51 0.30 -3.86 21.09
N ARG A 52 -0.75 -3.34 21.74
CA ARG A 52 -0.71 -2.04 22.44
C ARG A 52 0.45 -1.92 23.43
N GLN A 53 0.79 -3.02 24.12
CA GLN A 53 1.90 -3.07 25.07
C GLN A 53 3.28 -2.81 24.43
N PHE A 54 3.39 -2.91 23.10
CA PHE A 54 4.59 -2.62 22.32
C PHE A 54 4.59 -1.19 21.76
N GLY A 55 3.72 -0.31 22.25
CA GLY A 55 3.63 1.09 21.83
C GLY A 55 2.86 1.32 20.53
N VAL A 56 2.04 0.35 20.11
CA VAL A 56 1.12 0.49 18.97
C VAL A 56 -0.11 1.29 19.41
N GLU A 57 -0.53 2.26 18.59
CA GLU A 57 -1.77 3.02 18.72
C GLU A 57 -2.78 2.57 17.65
N PRO A 58 -3.72 1.65 17.97
CA PRO A 58 -4.53 0.98 16.95
C PRO A 58 -5.29 1.92 16.01
N THR A 59 -5.72 3.09 16.50
CA THR A 59 -6.42 4.08 15.68
C THR A 59 -5.51 4.76 14.67
N VAL A 60 -4.25 5.01 15.06
CA VAL A 60 -3.25 5.62 14.18
C VAL A 60 -2.78 4.58 13.16
N ASP A 61 -2.37 3.40 13.61
CA ASP A 61 -1.87 2.37 12.69
C ASP A 61 -2.94 1.89 11.70
N ALA A 62 -4.22 1.86 12.11
CA ALA A 62 -5.33 1.63 11.19
C ALA A 62 -5.51 2.76 10.17
N GLU A 63 -5.28 4.02 10.56
CA GLU A 63 -5.33 5.18 9.65
C GLU A 63 -4.23 5.13 8.59
N TYR A 64 -3.03 4.64 8.92
CA TYR A 64 -1.98 4.33 7.94
C TYR A 64 -2.26 3.05 7.11
N GLY A 65 -3.40 2.38 7.33
CA GLY A 65 -3.83 1.24 6.54
C GLY A 65 -3.17 -0.09 6.91
N VAL A 66 -2.68 -0.26 8.14
CA VAL A 66 -2.09 -1.54 8.57
C VAL A 66 -3.10 -2.68 8.45
N THR A 67 -2.77 -3.69 7.64
CA THR A 67 -3.66 -4.83 7.33
C THR A 67 -3.30 -6.09 8.08
N ARG A 68 -2.04 -6.21 8.52
CA ARG A 68 -1.53 -7.40 9.22
C ARG A 68 -0.51 -6.99 10.26
N VAL A 69 -0.60 -7.65 11.42
CA VAL A 69 0.36 -7.51 12.52
C VAL A 69 0.89 -8.89 12.90
N GLU A 70 2.18 -9.00 13.08
CA GLU A 70 2.85 -10.21 13.52
C GLU A 70 3.80 -9.90 14.68
N ILE A 71 3.74 -10.69 15.74
CA ILE A 71 4.77 -10.72 16.77
C ILE A 71 5.79 -11.78 16.37
N ARG A 72 7.06 -11.37 16.26
CA ARG A 72 8.18 -12.23 15.90
C ARG A 72 9.18 -12.28 17.05
N THR A 73 9.51 -13.50 17.49
CA THR A 73 10.55 -13.73 18.49
C THR A 73 11.81 -14.21 17.80
N TYR A 74 12.92 -13.53 18.05
CA TYR A 74 14.24 -13.88 17.55
C TYR A 74 15.11 -14.34 18.71
N ARG A 75 15.92 -15.38 18.45
CA ARG A 75 16.79 -15.97 19.46
C ARG A 75 18.22 -16.06 18.96
N ARG A 76 19.15 -15.88 19.91
CA ARG A 76 20.57 -16.14 19.78
C ARG A 76 21.06 -16.68 21.12
N GLU A 77 21.43 -17.96 21.15
CA GLU A 77 21.89 -18.64 22.38
C GLU A 77 20.88 -18.44 23.55
N ASN A 78 21.29 -17.73 24.61
CA ASN A 78 20.46 -17.41 25.78
C ASN A 78 19.78 -16.04 25.71
N GLN A 79 19.96 -15.29 24.62
CA GLN A 79 19.30 -14.01 24.39
C GLN A 79 18.07 -14.19 23.49
N SER A 80 16.99 -13.49 23.82
CA SER A 80 15.79 -13.40 22.99
C SER A 80 15.40 -11.94 22.82
N LEU A 81 14.79 -11.63 21.67
CA LEU A 81 14.18 -10.33 21.43
C LEU A 81 12.85 -10.50 20.71
N GLN A 82 11.98 -9.49 20.85
CA GLN A 82 10.70 -9.45 20.17
C GLN A 82 10.65 -8.28 19.20
N ALA A 83 10.00 -8.52 18.06
CA ALA A 83 9.65 -7.49 17.11
C ALA A 83 8.16 -7.58 16.75
N VAL A 84 7.49 -6.43 16.72
CA VAL A 84 6.16 -6.31 16.11
C VAL A 84 6.37 -5.86 14.68
N VAL A 85 5.86 -6.63 13.72
CA VAL A 85 5.95 -6.35 12.29
C VAL A 85 4.55 -6.06 11.76
N GLU A 86 4.39 -4.89 11.19
CA GLU A 86 3.13 -4.33 10.72
C GLU A 86 3.23 -4.16 9.20
N LYS A 87 2.27 -4.74 8.46
CA LYS A 87 2.20 -4.61 7.01
C LYS A 87 1.25 -3.47 6.64
N ALA A 88 1.81 -2.39 6.15
CA ALA A 88 1.11 -1.26 5.56
C ALA A 88 0.73 -1.55 4.08
N PRO A 89 -0.05 -0.69 3.43
CA PRO A 89 -0.41 -0.85 2.01
C PRO A 89 0.79 -0.63 1.07
N ASP A 90 1.68 0.30 1.41
CA ASP A 90 2.79 0.76 0.56
C ASP A 90 3.98 1.28 1.40
N PRO A 91 5.14 1.56 0.78
CA PRO A 91 6.31 2.09 1.49
C PRO A 91 6.09 3.45 2.16
N SER A 92 5.26 4.31 1.59
CA SER A 92 4.96 5.66 2.08
C SER A 92 4.18 5.59 3.40
N SER A 93 3.21 4.68 3.52
CA SER A 93 2.51 4.39 4.79
C SER A 93 3.43 3.80 5.86
N ALA A 94 4.32 2.88 5.49
CA ALA A 94 5.31 2.34 6.43
C ALA A 94 6.30 3.41 6.92
N TYR A 95 6.69 4.33 6.03
CA TYR A 95 7.46 5.52 6.36
C TYR A 95 6.70 6.51 7.26
N GLY A 96 5.39 6.68 7.03
CA GLY A 96 4.49 7.44 7.90
C GLY A 96 4.51 6.92 9.34
N LEU A 97 4.36 5.61 9.53
CA LEU A 97 4.49 4.97 10.85
C LEU A 97 5.87 5.22 11.47
N LEU A 98 6.95 5.06 10.69
CA LEU A 98 8.31 5.31 11.16
C LEU A 98 8.48 6.72 11.72
N THR A 99 8.09 7.73 10.95
CA THR A 99 8.23 9.14 11.37
C THR A 99 7.25 9.48 12.50
N PHE A 100 6.03 8.95 12.48
CA PHE A 100 5.03 9.16 13.53
C PHE A 100 5.56 8.72 14.91
N TYR A 101 6.11 7.50 14.99
CA TYR A 101 6.57 6.91 16.25
C TYR A 101 8.00 7.30 16.64
N GLN A 102 8.79 7.83 15.71
CA GLN A 102 10.09 8.41 16.02
C GLN A 102 9.93 9.55 17.04
N ASN A 103 10.86 9.66 17.98
CA ASN A 103 10.90 10.77 18.92
C ASN A 103 12.34 11.32 19.06
N THR A 104 12.52 12.33 19.90
CA THR A 104 13.79 13.04 20.08
C THR A 104 14.88 12.19 20.74
N SER A 105 14.53 11.09 21.43
CA SER A 105 15.52 10.17 22.02
C SER A 105 16.06 9.15 21.02
N MET A 106 15.44 9.03 19.84
CA MET A 106 15.85 8.10 18.79
C MET A 106 16.82 8.76 17.79
N LYS A 107 17.86 8.00 17.43
CA LYS A 107 18.88 8.42 16.46
C LYS A 107 18.87 7.51 15.23
N PRO A 108 19.20 8.03 14.03
CA PRO A 108 19.32 7.21 12.85
C PRO A 108 20.49 6.23 13.01
N GLU A 109 20.29 4.97 12.65
CA GLU A 109 21.33 3.95 12.78
C GLU A 109 22.32 4.00 11.61
N LYS A 110 23.61 4.04 11.93
CA LYS A 110 24.66 4.26 10.94
C LYS A 110 24.73 3.11 9.94
N GLY A 111 24.57 3.46 8.66
CA GLY A 111 24.60 2.51 7.56
C GLY A 111 23.29 1.75 7.33
N MET A 112 22.23 2.08 8.08
CA MET A 112 20.91 1.48 7.91
C MET A 112 19.85 2.56 7.63
N LYS A 113 19.49 2.71 6.35
CA LYS A 113 18.43 3.64 5.95
C LYS A 113 17.11 3.26 6.62
N LEU A 114 16.30 4.27 6.98
CA LEU A 114 14.98 4.09 7.58
C LEU A 114 15.00 3.21 8.85
N VAL A 115 16.03 3.36 9.67
CA VAL A 115 16.14 2.72 10.99
C VAL A 115 16.45 3.78 12.03
N MET A 116 15.60 3.85 13.05
CA MET A 116 15.72 4.75 14.19
C MET A 116 15.93 3.92 15.45
N VAL A 117 16.96 4.20 16.22
CA VAL A 117 17.33 3.45 17.42
C VAL A 117 17.19 4.36 18.63
N GLY A 118 16.38 3.93 19.60
CA GLY A 118 16.22 4.56 20.90
C GLY A 118 16.74 3.69 22.05
N PRO A 119 16.51 4.14 23.28
CA PRO A 119 16.87 3.39 24.48
C PRO A 119 16.08 2.09 24.63
N ASP A 120 14.75 2.11 24.41
CA ASP A 120 13.89 0.96 24.71
C ASP A 120 13.53 0.12 23.48
N GLN A 121 13.67 0.69 22.28
CA GLN A 121 13.29 0.03 21.04
C GLN A 121 13.99 0.65 19.82
N ALA A 122 13.92 -0.05 18.70
CA ALA A 122 14.23 0.49 17.38
C ALA A 122 13.00 0.42 16.47
N LEU A 123 12.90 1.36 15.54
CA LEU A 123 11.85 1.43 14.53
C LEU A 123 12.48 1.29 13.14
N LEU A 124 11.85 0.51 12.26
CA LEU A 124 12.36 0.22 10.93
C LEU A 124 11.23 0.27 9.90
N ALA A 125 11.51 0.83 8.72
CA ALA A 125 10.63 0.70 7.55
C ALA A 125 11.36 0.03 6.38
N ARG A 126 10.75 -0.98 5.76
CA ARG A 126 11.29 -1.80 4.67
C ARG A 126 10.19 -2.13 3.68
N GLY A 127 10.16 -1.44 2.53
CA GLY A 127 9.01 -1.48 1.63
C GLY A 127 7.73 -1.19 2.42
N ALA A 128 6.68 -1.98 2.19
CA ALA A 128 5.40 -1.86 2.90
C ALA A 128 5.41 -2.43 4.35
N PHE A 129 6.56 -2.79 4.90
CA PHE A 129 6.66 -3.30 6.27
C PHE A 129 7.24 -2.27 7.21
N PHE A 130 6.55 -2.04 8.31
CA PHE A 130 7.05 -1.30 9.45
C PHE A 130 7.31 -2.28 10.61
N ALA A 131 8.40 -2.09 11.34
CA ALA A 131 8.75 -2.96 12.44
C ALA A 131 9.21 -2.18 13.67
N ARG A 132 8.74 -2.62 14.84
CA ARG A 132 9.18 -2.17 16.16
C ARG A 132 9.96 -3.30 16.79
N VAL A 133 11.21 -3.05 17.14
CA VAL A 133 12.10 -4.05 17.71
C VAL A 133 12.38 -3.64 19.15
N ILE A 134 11.87 -4.42 20.09
CA ILE A 134 12.01 -4.12 21.51
C ILE A 134 13.42 -4.45 21.96
N ARG A 135 14.06 -3.51 22.66
CA ARG A 135 15.41 -3.69 23.21
C ARG A 135 15.32 -4.44 24.55
N PRO A 136 15.89 -5.63 24.69
CA PRO A 136 16.00 -6.29 25.98
C PRO A 136 16.92 -5.50 26.93
N ALA A 137 16.59 -5.41 28.21
CA ALA A 137 17.31 -4.58 29.19
C ALA A 137 18.82 -4.91 29.35
N LYS A 138 19.24 -6.14 29.02
CA LYS A 138 20.62 -6.63 29.20
C LYS A 138 21.35 -6.93 27.88
N ILE A 139 20.89 -6.38 26.75
CA ILE A 139 21.58 -6.55 25.47
C ILE A 139 22.67 -5.49 25.29
N SER A 140 23.81 -5.87 24.72
CA SER A 140 24.82 -4.89 24.30
C SER A 140 24.37 -4.14 23.04
N ASP A 141 24.89 -2.95 22.80
CA ASP A 141 24.58 -2.17 21.59
C ASP A 141 24.99 -2.90 20.30
N GLU A 142 26.13 -3.59 20.32
CA GLU A 142 26.60 -4.39 19.18
C GLU A 142 25.66 -5.58 18.91
N ASP A 143 25.24 -6.28 19.96
CA ASP A 143 24.31 -7.40 19.81
C ASP A 143 22.94 -6.93 19.32
N PHE A 144 22.45 -5.80 19.82
CA PHE A 144 21.19 -5.21 19.36
C PHE A 144 21.30 -4.77 17.90
N ARG A 145 22.38 -4.08 17.52
CA ARG A 145 22.65 -3.72 16.13
C ARG A 145 22.69 -4.94 15.22
N SER A 146 23.32 -6.03 15.65
CA SER A 146 23.35 -7.28 14.89
C SER A 146 21.95 -7.91 14.73
N ALA A 147 21.07 -7.76 15.71
CA ALA A 147 19.67 -8.17 15.60
C ALA A 147 18.92 -7.29 14.59
N LEU A 148 19.13 -5.98 14.62
CA LEU A 148 18.50 -5.07 13.68
C LEU A 148 18.92 -5.37 12.24
N ILE A 149 20.19 -5.69 11.99
CA ILE A 149 20.65 -6.12 10.65
C ILE A 149 19.91 -7.40 10.22
N ALA A 150 19.78 -8.38 11.13
CA ALA A 150 19.07 -9.62 10.85
C ALA A 150 17.58 -9.42 10.53
N ILE A 151 16.93 -8.47 11.22
CA ILE A 151 15.49 -8.19 11.10
C ILE A 151 15.20 -7.29 9.89
N ALA A 152 16.02 -6.27 9.70
CA ALA A 152 15.88 -5.30 8.62
C ALA A 152 16.10 -5.94 7.25
N GLY A 153 16.94 -6.99 7.19
CA GLY A 153 17.32 -7.62 5.94
C GLY A 153 18.07 -6.64 5.03
N GLU A 154 17.78 -6.72 3.74
CA GLU A 154 18.38 -5.84 2.73
C GLU A 154 17.97 -4.37 2.94
N ALA A 155 18.81 -3.45 2.47
CA ALA A 155 18.47 -2.04 2.46
C ALA A 155 17.23 -1.80 1.58
N PRO A 156 16.42 -0.76 1.87
CA PRO A 156 15.32 -0.37 0.99
C PRO A 156 15.80 -0.20 -0.45
N SER A 157 15.04 -0.74 -1.41
CA SER A 157 15.36 -0.64 -2.83
C SER A 157 15.28 0.81 -3.31
N ALA A 158 15.90 1.12 -4.46
CA ALA A 158 15.76 2.44 -5.07
C ALA A 158 14.30 2.76 -5.40
N ASP A 159 13.54 1.76 -5.87
CA ASP A 159 12.12 1.87 -6.18
C ASP A 159 11.29 2.17 -4.92
N ASP A 160 11.53 1.47 -3.81
CA ASP A 160 10.85 1.76 -2.53
C ASP A 160 11.17 3.17 -2.03
N MET A 161 12.41 3.61 -2.19
CA MET A 161 12.84 4.95 -1.79
C MET A 161 12.23 6.05 -2.67
N ALA A 162 11.99 5.77 -3.96
CA ALA A 162 11.35 6.70 -4.88
C ALA A 162 9.85 6.88 -4.62
N LEU A 163 9.23 5.94 -3.90
CA LEU A 163 7.83 6.04 -3.46
C LEU A 163 7.67 6.86 -2.16
N LEU A 164 8.76 7.23 -1.49
CA LEU A 164 8.68 8.05 -0.28
C LEU A 164 8.32 9.51 -0.61
N PRO A 165 7.64 10.20 0.31
CA PRO A 165 7.29 11.60 0.13
C PRO A 165 8.55 12.48 0.02
N PRO A 166 8.45 13.65 -0.64
CA PRO A 166 9.58 14.53 -0.87
C PRO A 166 10.17 15.08 0.43
N SER A 167 11.44 14.82 0.69
CA SER A 167 12.07 15.22 1.96
C SER A 167 12.04 16.73 2.19
N LEU A 168 11.58 17.13 3.37
CA LEU A 168 11.76 18.50 3.88
C LEU A 168 13.24 18.93 3.91
N PRO A 169 13.55 20.25 3.84
CA PRO A 169 14.92 20.76 3.85
C PRO A 169 15.69 20.23 5.06
N PRO A 170 16.75 19.42 4.91
CA PRO A 170 17.33 18.70 6.04
C PRO A 170 18.10 19.60 7.01
N GLN A 171 18.58 20.76 6.55
CA GLN A 171 19.40 21.65 7.37
C GLN A 171 18.57 22.32 8.47
N GLY A 172 18.95 22.03 9.73
CA GLY A 172 18.35 22.61 10.91
C GLY A 172 17.11 21.89 11.43
N ILE A 173 16.71 20.75 10.85
CA ILE A 173 15.63 19.93 11.41
C ILE A 173 16.02 19.42 12.80
N ILE A 174 15.15 19.65 13.79
CA ILE A 174 15.27 19.07 15.12
C ILE A 174 15.03 17.58 15.02
N GLN A 175 16.00 16.78 15.49
CA GLN A 175 15.95 15.31 15.43
C GLN A 175 14.65 14.76 16.04
N GLY A 176 13.96 13.89 15.29
CA GLY A 176 12.71 13.25 15.74
C GLY A 176 11.46 14.14 15.67
N SER A 177 11.58 15.36 15.16
CA SER A 177 10.45 16.27 14.96
C SER A 177 9.73 16.09 13.61
N LEU A 178 10.36 15.41 12.64
CA LEU A 178 9.77 15.12 11.34
C LEU A 178 8.60 14.14 11.50
N LYS A 179 7.45 14.48 10.93
CA LYS A 179 6.21 13.71 10.93
C LYS A 179 5.63 13.71 9.53
N TYR A 180 5.48 12.54 8.94
CA TYR A 180 4.69 12.32 7.74
C TYR A 180 3.34 11.74 8.15
N VAL A 181 2.26 12.38 7.71
CA VAL A 181 0.91 12.19 8.23
C VAL A 181 -0.07 11.99 7.07
N LEU A 182 -0.83 10.89 7.13
CA LEU A 182 -1.79 10.51 6.09
C LEU A 182 -3.26 10.69 6.50
N GLY A 183 -3.52 11.11 7.74
CA GLY A 183 -4.90 11.27 8.19
C GLY A 183 -5.08 12.15 9.43
N PRO A 184 -6.34 12.46 9.76
CA PRO A 184 -6.69 13.43 10.79
C PRO A 184 -6.33 12.99 12.21
N VAL A 185 -6.36 11.69 12.52
CA VAL A 185 -6.05 11.18 13.87
C VAL A 185 -4.56 11.34 14.14
N ALA A 186 -3.71 10.88 13.23
CA ALA A 186 -2.27 11.05 13.30
C ALA A 186 -1.90 12.54 13.34
N MET A 187 -2.59 13.38 12.56
CA MET A 187 -2.37 14.83 12.53
C MET A 187 -2.61 15.47 13.90
N GLN A 188 -3.73 15.16 14.55
CA GLN A 188 -4.06 15.70 15.86
C GLN A 188 -3.02 15.35 16.94
N ARG A 189 -2.32 14.22 16.79
CA ARG A 189 -1.24 13.81 17.69
C ARG A 189 0.11 14.44 17.34
N ALA A 190 0.43 14.52 16.06
CA ALA A 190 1.71 15.00 15.57
C ALA A 190 1.82 16.53 15.61
N VAL A 191 0.77 17.25 15.24
CA VAL A 191 0.74 18.71 15.12
C VAL A 191 -0.59 19.25 15.68
N PRO A 192 -0.78 19.18 17.01
CA PRO A 192 -2.04 19.58 17.65
C PRO A 192 -2.39 21.07 17.49
N SER A 193 -1.42 21.91 17.13
CA SER A 193 -1.62 23.34 16.90
C SER A 193 -2.31 23.68 15.58
N PHE A 194 -2.48 22.71 14.67
CA PHE A 194 -3.05 22.94 13.35
C PHE A 194 -4.31 22.09 13.13
N PRO A 195 -5.47 22.69 12.75
CA PRO A 195 -6.72 21.95 12.60
C PRO A 195 -6.65 20.91 11.46
N ALA A 196 -6.93 19.64 11.78
CA ALA A 196 -6.86 18.54 10.82
C ALA A 196 -7.92 18.65 9.69
N ASP A 197 -9.08 19.28 9.96
CA ASP A 197 -10.16 19.44 8.97
C ASP A 197 -9.77 20.38 7.82
N LEU A 198 -8.83 21.29 8.06
CA LEU A 198 -8.33 22.21 7.03
C LEU A 198 -7.34 21.56 6.07
N VAL A 199 -6.69 20.46 6.45
CA VAL A 199 -5.68 19.80 5.62
C VAL A 199 -6.31 19.16 4.39
N GLY A 200 -7.46 18.48 4.53
CA GLY A 200 -8.14 17.83 3.41
C GLY A 200 -7.71 16.39 3.14
N PHE A 201 -7.34 15.62 4.16
CA PHE A 201 -6.95 14.20 4.05
C PHE A 201 -7.97 13.34 3.25
N GLN A 202 -9.26 13.62 3.39
CA GLN A 202 -10.34 12.97 2.65
C GLN A 202 -10.30 13.21 1.13
N LYS A 203 -9.56 14.22 0.68
CA LYS A 203 -9.30 14.52 -0.74
C LYS A 203 -7.90 14.06 -1.18
N GLY A 204 -7.26 13.19 -0.40
CA GLY A 204 -5.94 12.62 -0.70
C GLY A 204 -4.78 13.57 -0.39
N ALA A 205 -4.96 14.53 0.52
CA ALA A 205 -3.87 15.38 0.98
C ALA A 205 -2.92 14.59 1.90
N GLU A 206 -1.62 14.80 1.73
CA GLU A 206 -0.57 14.23 2.58
C GLU A 206 0.21 15.36 3.24
N LEU A 207 0.61 15.19 4.50
CA LEU A 207 1.23 16.27 5.27
C LEU A 207 2.58 15.84 5.83
N GLU A 208 3.60 16.66 5.60
CA GLU A 208 4.88 16.59 6.29
C GLU A 208 5.03 17.80 7.21
N ALA A 209 5.45 17.56 8.45
CA ALA A 209 5.79 18.62 9.39
C ALA A 209 7.10 18.35 10.09
N ALA A 210 7.92 19.38 10.28
CA ALA A 210 9.14 19.29 11.08
C ALA A 210 9.39 20.59 11.83
N GLN A 211 10.09 20.47 12.96
CA GLN A 211 10.60 21.63 13.70
C GLN A 211 12.03 21.93 13.27
N TYR A 212 12.36 23.21 13.18
CA TYR A 212 13.64 23.72 12.75
C TYR A 212 14.27 24.57 13.85
N GLU A 213 15.55 24.36 14.10
CA GLU A 213 16.33 25.19 15.01
C GLU A 213 16.48 26.61 14.43
N HIS A 214 16.20 27.60 15.27
CA HIS A 214 16.42 29.01 14.98
C HIS A 214 16.74 29.78 16.26
N ASP A 215 17.45 30.91 16.13
CA ASP A 215 17.98 31.67 17.26
C ASP A 215 16.89 32.18 18.22
N SER A 216 15.69 32.46 17.70
CA SER A 216 14.55 32.92 18.49
C SER A 216 13.68 31.79 19.05
N GLY A 217 14.05 30.53 18.83
CA GLY A 217 13.25 29.35 19.19
C GLY A 217 12.91 28.48 17.99
N PRO A 218 12.34 27.28 18.23
CA PRO A 218 12.02 26.34 17.17
C PRO A 218 10.91 26.89 16.25
N LEU A 219 11.11 26.77 14.94
CA LEU A 219 10.12 27.08 13.92
C LEU A 219 9.46 25.79 13.45
N ARG A 220 8.17 25.78 13.11
CA ARG A 220 7.55 24.60 12.50
C ARG A 220 7.23 24.85 11.04
N LEU A 221 7.82 24.06 10.15
CA LEU A 221 7.43 23.99 8.74
C LEU A 221 6.36 22.90 8.59
N ILE A 222 5.26 23.24 7.93
CA ILE A 222 4.22 22.31 7.50
C ILE A 222 4.18 22.37 5.98
N PHE A 223 4.30 21.22 5.35
CA PHE A 223 4.22 21.01 3.92
C PHE A 223 3.03 20.09 3.66
N ILE A 224 2.13 20.51 2.77
CA ILE A 224 0.95 19.73 2.41
C ILE A 224 1.00 19.51 0.91
N ASP A 225 1.03 18.24 0.53
CA ASP A 225 0.89 17.80 -0.85
C ASP A 225 -0.58 17.51 -1.15
N TYR A 226 -1.04 17.96 -2.31
CA TYR A 226 -2.39 17.73 -2.80
C TYR A 226 -2.36 17.05 -4.16
N PRO A 227 -3.34 16.19 -4.48
CA PRO A 227 -3.40 15.56 -5.79
C PRO A 227 -3.59 16.54 -6.95
N THR A 228 -4.13 17.74 -6.68
CA THR A 228 -4.38 18.76 -7.71
C THR A 228 -4.20 20.19 -7.19
N ASN A 229 -3.82 21.09 -8.11
CA ASN A 229 -3.75 22.53 -7.85
C ASN A 229 -5.09 23.13 -7.39
N SER A 230 -6.22 22.59 -7.85
CA SER A 230 -7.55 23.06 -7.45
C SER A 230 -7.84 22.77 -5.98
N ILE A 231 -7.50 21.56 -5.51
CA ILE A 231 -7.68 21.18 -4.10
C ILE A 231 -6.76 22.04 -3.22
N ALA A 232 -5.50 22.21 -3.62
CA ALA A 232 -4.55 23.06 -2.91
C ALA A 232 -5.07 24.50 -2.74
N ARG A 233 -5.62 25.11 -3.80
CA ARG A 233 -6.18 26.47 -3.75
C ARG A 233 -7.41 26.56 -2.84
N GLU A 234 -8.32 25.59 -2.92
CA GLU A 234 -9.52 25.54 -2.08
C GLU A 234 -9.15 25.50 -0.60
N HIS A 235 -8.28 24.56 -0.22
CA HIS A 235 -7.87 24.36 1.16
C HIS A 235 -6.99 25.50 1.68
N PHE A 236 -6.08 26.03 0.87
CA PHE A 236 -5.29 27.22 1.25
C PHE A 236 -6.19 28.45 1.45
N GLY A 237 -7.21 28.64 0.61
CA GLY A 237 -8.21 29.68 0.79
C GLY A 237 -8.97 29.55 2.12
N ALA A 238 -9.36 28.33 2.49
CA ALA A 238 -9.99 28.05 3.79
C ALA A 238 -9.03 28.34 4.96
N MET A 239 -7.74 28.02 4.82
CA MET A 239 -6.73 28.35 5.84
C MET A 239 -6.56 29.86 6.00
N ILE A 240 -6.50 30.63 4.91
CA ILE A 240 -6.47 32.10 4.98
C ILE A 240 -7.68 32.61 5.77
N GLN A 241 -8.88 32.18 5.39
CA GLN A 241 -10.12 32.67 6.00
C GLN A 241 -10.27 32.28 7.48
N ARG A 242 -9.86 31.07 7.87
CA ARG A 242 -10.07 30.57 9.24
C ARG A 242 -8.90 30.81 10.19
N LEU A 243 -7.67 30.84 9.67
CA LEU A 243 -6.45 30.98 10.46
C LEU A 243 -5.77 32.33 10.30
N GLY A 244 -6.21 33.18 9.36
CA GLY A 244 -5.59 34.47 9.08
C GLY A 244 -4.16 34.32 8.57
N VAL A 245 -3.92 33.35 7.67
CA VAL A 245 -2.60 33.10 7.08
C VAL A 245 -2.09 34.38 6.42
N ASN A 246 -0.87 34.82 6.80
CA ASN A 246 -0.23 36.07 6.39
C ASN A 246 -0.91 37.38 6.85
N GLU A 247 -1.90 37.35 7.74
CA GLU A 247 -2.57 38.56 8.22
C GLU A 247 -1.91 39.16 9.47
N LYS A 248 -1.37 38.30 10.34
CA LYS A 248 -0.72 38.69 11.60
C LYS A 248 0.79 38.68 11.47
N SER A 249 1.46 39.35 12.41
CA SER A 249 2.92 39.31 12.59
C SER A 249 3.25 39.01 14.05
N GLY A 250 4.34 38.27 14.28
CA GLY A 250 4.79 37.86 15.61
C GLY A 250 4.68 36.35 15.86
N PRO A 251 4.86 35.92 17.13
CA PRO A 251 4.98 34.49 17.49
C PRO A 251 3.77 33.64 17.12
N ASP A 252 2.56 34.21 17.18
CA ASP A 252 1.30 33.50 16.84
C ASP A 252 0.93 33.62 15.35
N ALA A 253 1.82 34.19 14.52
CA ALA A 253 1.57 34.37 13.10
C ALA A 253 1.80 33.06 12.32
N LEU A 254 0.85 32.76 11.44
CA LEU A 254 0.96 31.68 10.46
C LEU A 254 1.30 32.29 9.10
N TYR A 255 2.49 32.02 8.59
CA TYR A 255 2.88 32.44 7.25
C TYR A 255 2.72 31.29 6.28
N GLY A 256 2.31 31.58 5.05
CA GLY A 256 2.07 30.52 4.09
C GLY A 256 2.09 30.96 2.65
N LYS A 257 2.40 30.02 1.75
CA LYS A 257 2.32 30.20 0.30
C LYS A 257 1.91 28.90 -0.37
N ILE A 258 1.32 29.04 -1.56
CA ILE A 258 0.99 27.94 -2.46
C ILE A 258 2.02 27.88 -3.61
N ILE A 259 2.47 26.69 -3.97
CA ILE A 259 3.35 26.43 -5.11
C ILE A 259 2.79 25.22 -5.86
N GLY A 260 2.15 25.43 -7.02
CA GLY A 260 1.52 24.34 -7.75
C GLY A 260 0.42 23.65 -6.92
N SER A 261 0.61 22.36 -6.65
CA SER A 261 -0.29 21.55 -5.82
C SER A 261 0.15 21.48 -4.37
N PHE A 262 1.20 22.22 -3.98
CA PHE A 262 1.76 22.19 -2.64
C PHE A 262 1.37 23.44 -1.86
N VAL A 263 1.13 23.27 -0.56
CA VAL A 263 0.97 24.36 0.39
C VAL A 263 2.09 24.28 1.41
N LEU A 264 2.82 25.39 1.58
CA LEU A 264 3.84 25.53 2.61
C LEU A 264 3.34 26.52 3.66
N LEU A 265 3.48 26.15 4.93
CA LEU A 265 3.15 26.98 6.07
C LEU A 265 4.30 26.98 7.07
N VAL A 266 4.53 28.10 7.73
CA VAL A 266 5.48 28.22 8.83
C VAL A 266 4.78 28.82 10.05
N GLN A 267 4.84 28.10 11.16
CA GLN A 267 4.42 28.54 12.49
C GLN A 267 5.63 29.01 13.29
N ASP A 268 5.36 29.84 14.31
CA ASP A 268 6.34 30.32 15.30
C ASP A 268 7.47 31.20 14.72
N ALA A 269 7.33 31.66 13.47
CA ALA A 269 8.33 32.51 12.84
C ALA A 269 8.26 33.95 13.36
N PRO A 270 9.41 34.56 13.73
CA PRO A 270 9.43 35.92 14.27
C PRO A 270 9.06 36.98 13.21
N SER A 271 9.19 36.65 11.92
CA SER A 271 8.80 37.53 10.82
C SER A 271 8.50 36.74 9.55
N LYS A 272 7.75 37.35 8.63
CA LYS A 272 7.49 36.83 7.30
C LYS A 272 8.78 36.51 6.52
N LEU A 273 9.82 37.33 6.67
CA LEU A 273 11.11 37.15 6.00
C LEU A 273 11.79 35.83 6.42
N VAL A 274 11.73 35.47 7.70
CA VAL A 274 12.29 34.21 8.21
C VAL A 274 11.49 33.02 7.67
N ALA A 275 10.16 33.10 7.68
CA ALA A 275 9.29 32.09 7.09
C ALA A 275 9.55 31.88 5.60
N ASP A 276 9.61 32.97 4.82
CA ASP A 276 9.87 32.93 3.37
C ASP A 276 11.24 32.32 3.05
N ARG A 277 12.26 32.60 3.87
CA ARG A 277 13.58 31.97 3.74
C ARG A 277 13.54 30.47 4.00
N LEU A 278 12.84 30.02 5.04
CA LEU A 278 12.71 28.59 5.34
C LEU A 278 11.95 27.86 4.22
N MET A 279 10.79 28.38 3.82
CA MET A 279 10.01 27.82 2.72
C MET A 279 10.71 27.94 1.36
N GLY A 280 11.68 28.85 1.21
CA GLY A 280 12.51 28.99 0.01
C GLY A 280 13.60 27.93 -0.10
N ARG A 281 13.93 27.22 0.98
CA ARG A 281 14.91 26.11 0.95
C ARG A 281 14.34 24.84 0.32
N LEU A 282 13.02 24.70 0.29
CA LEU A 282 12.39 23.56 -0.37
C LEU A 282 12.55 23.69 -1.88
N THR A 283 13.44 22.89 -2.44
CA THR A 283 13.61 22.78 -3.89
C THR A 283 12.70 21.65 -4.35
N ILE A 284 11.54 22.00 -4.90
CA ILE A 284 10.59 21.03 -5.43
C ILE A 284 11.13 20.59 -6.80
N HIS A 285 11.81 19.45 -6.83
CA HIS A 285 12.18 18.81 -8.08
C HIS A 285 10.95 18.10 -8.63
N GLN A 286 10.28 18.72 -9.60
CA GLN A 286 9.28 18.04 -10.38
C GLN A 286 10.00 17.06 -11.32
N GLU A 287 10.26 15.85 -10.83
CA GLU A 287 10.67 14.76 -11.70
C GLU A 287 9.46 14.41 -12.57
N ILE A 288 9.53 14.82 -13.84
CA ILE A 288 8.61 14.34 -14.86
C ILE A 288 8.97 12.86 -15.05
N SER A 289 8.25 12.00 -14.33
CA SER A 289 8.21 10.57 -14.58
C SER A 289 7.73 10.39 -16.01
N TRP A 290 8.66 10.15 -16.93
CA TRP A 290 8.33 9.67 -18.26
C TRP A 290 7.74 8.28 -18.08
N ASP A 291 6.55 8.05 -18.65
CA ASP A 291 5.83 6.77 -18.58
C ASP A 291 6.80 5.60 -18.68
N GLN A 292 7.02 4.92 -17.55
CA GLN A 292 7.80 3.69 -17.57
C GLN A 292 7.03 2.69 -18.45
N PRO A 293 7.66 2.07 -19.46
CA PRO A 293 6.99 1.06 -20.25
C PRO A 293 6.51 -0.04 -19.30
N PRO A 294 5.24 -0.46 -19.38
CA PRO A 294 4.64 -1.35 -18.39
C PRO A 294 5.47 -2.64 -18.25
N PRO A 295 5.74 -3.10 -17.00
CA PRO A 295 6.57 -4.27 -16.77
C PRO A 295 5.86 -5.52 -17.30
N GLY A 296 6.38 -6.04 -18.41
CA GLY A 296 5.83 -7.18 -19.13
C GLY A 296 6.22 -7.10 -20.59
N SER A 297 6.27 -8.26 -21.27
CA SER A 297 6.60 -8.35 -22.69
C SER A 297 5.96 -7.21 -23.49
N THR A 298 6.74 -6.60 -24.40
CA THR A 298 6.33 -5.46 -25.26
C THR A 298 4.83 -5.47 -25.60
N THR A 299 4.19 -4.29 -25.67
CA THR A 299 2.75 -4.13 -25.96
C THR A 299 2.25 -5.04 -27.10
N VAL A 300 3.10 -5.27 -28.09
CA VAL A 300 2.87 -6.19 -29.22
C VAL A 300 2.60 -7.63 -28.76
N VAL A 301 3.35 -8.17 -27.80
CA VAL A 301 3.18 -9.53 -27.28
C VAL A 301 1.90 -9.66 -26.46
N GLN A 302 1.51 -8.64 -25.69
CA GLN A 302 0.24 -8.63 -24.96
C GLN A 302 -0.96 -8.58 -25.91
N MET A 303 -0.90 -7.74 -26.94
CA MET A 303 -1.89 -7.69 -28.00
C MET A 303 -1.98 -9.02 -28.75
N LEU A 304 -0.84 -9.62 -29.11
CA LEU A 304 -0.78 -10.92 -29.78
C LEU A 304 -1.42 -12.01 -28.90
N ARG A 305 -1.14 -12.02 -27.59
CA ARG A 305 -1.71 -12.98 -26.64
C ARG A 305 -3.23 -12.84 -26.53
N LEU A 306 -3.75 -11.61 -26.57
CA LEU A 306 -5.19 -11.34 -26.57
C LEU A 306 -5.86 -11.78 -27.89
N ILE A 307 -5.23 -11.50 -29.03
CA ILE A 307 -5.72 -11.94 -30.36
C ILE A 307 -5.73 -13.47 -30.45
N VAL A 308 -4.64 -14.14 -30.05
CA VAL A 308 -4.56 -15.60 -30.03
C VAL A 308 -5.59 -16.19 -29.07
N GLY A 309 -5.77 -15.58 -27.88
CA GLY A 309 -6.80 -15.98 -26.92
C GLY A 309 -8.20 -15.93 -27.52
N ASN A 310 -8.54 -14.87 -28.25
CA ASN A 310 -9.83 -14.74 -28.93
C ASN A 310 -10.01 -15.76 -30.05
N ILE A 311 -8.98 -16.03 -30.86
CA ILE A 311 -9.05 -17.05 -31.91
C ILE A 311 -9.32 -18.44 -31.31
N VAL A 312 -8.60 -18.79 -30.24
CA VAL A 312 -8.79 -20.07 -29.54
C VAL A 312 -10.20 -20.17 -28.96
N LEU A 313 -10.73 -19.09 -28.36
CA LEU A 313 -12.10 -19.04 -27.86
C LEU A 313 -13.13 -19.28 -28.97
N VAL A 314 -12.98 -18.63 -30.13
CA VAL A 314 -13.88 -18.81 -31.27
C VAL A 314 -13.83 -20.25 -31.79
N LEU A 315 -12.65 -20.83 -31.94
CA LEU A 315 -12.50 -22.23 -32.36
C LEU A 315 -13.15 -23.19 -31.36
N LEU A 316 -13.02 -22.93 -30.06
CA LEU A 316 -13.65 -23.73 -29.02
C LEU A 316 -15.19 -23.62 -29.07
N LEU A 317 -15.74 -22.43 -29.31
CA LEU A 317 -17.19 -22.24 -29.50
C LEU A 317 -17.72 -22.96 -30.74
N ILE A 318 -17.00 -22.90 -31.88
CA ILE A 318 -17.35 -23.64 -33.10
C ILE A 318 -17.32 -25.15 -32.82
N GLY A 319 -16.30 -25.64 -32.12
CA GLY A 319 -16.20 -27.03 -31.71
C GLY A 319 -17.39 -27.48 -30.86
N MET A 320 -17.77 -26.68 -29.86
CA MET A 320 -18.95 -26.98 -29.03
C MET A 320 -20.25 -26.98 -29.84
N ALA A 321 -20.42 -26.03 -30.77
CA ALA A 321 -21.60 -25.98 -31.63
C ALA A 321 -21.69 -27.21 -32.55
N ALA A 322 -20.57 -27.66 -33.11
CA ALA A 322 -20.52 -28.87 -33.93
C ALA A 322 -20.88 -30.12 -33.11
N VAL A 323 -20.31 -30.26 -31.91
CA VAL A 323 -20.63 -31.37 -31.00
C VAL A 323 -22.11 -31.36 -30.60
N ALA A 324 -22.67 -30.19 -30.26
CA ALA A 324 -24.08 -30.05 -29.94
C ALA A 324 -24.98 -30.44 -31.13
N GLY A 325 -24.63 -30.01 -32.35
CA GLY A 325 -25.35 -30.38 -33.57
C GLY A 325 -25.34 -31.90 -33.81
N ILE A 326 -24.18 -32.55 -33.67
CA ILE A 326 -24.06 -34.01 -33.80
C ILE A 326 -24.91 -34.73 -32.75
N LEU A 327 -24.86 -34.28 -31.49
CA LEU A 327 -25.67 -34.85 -30.40
C LEU A 327 -27.18 -34.69 -30.66
N LEU A 328 -27.62 -33.57 -31.24
CA LEU A 328 -29.01 -33.38 -31.62
C LEU A 328 -29.46 -34.35 -32.72
N VAL A 329 -28.63 -34.58 -33.74
CA VAL A 329 -28.94 -35.53 -34.82
C VAL A 329 -28.98 -36.97 -34.30
N ILE A 330 -28.00 -37.35 -33.48
CA ILE A 330 -27.93 -38.68 -32.86
C ILE A 330 -29.14 -38.90 -31.93
N SER A 331 -29.47 -37.92 -31.08
CA SER A 331 -30.61 -38.02 -30.16
C SER A 331 -31.93 -38.18 -30.93
N ARG A 332 -32.11 -37.46 -32.04
CA ARG A 332 -33.27 -37.65 -32.92
C ARG A 332 -33.33 -39.04 -33.55
N ARG A 333 -32.21 -39.56 -34.06
CA ARG A 333 -32.18 -40.92 -34.65
C ARG A 333 -32.46 -42.02 -33.62
N LEU A 334 -31.93 -41.90 -32.41
CA LEU A 334 -32.22 -42.82 -31.31
C LEU A 334 -33.68 -42.72 -30.85
N ALA A 335 -34.21 -41.50 -30.72
CA ALA A 335 -35.61 -41.28 -30.38
C ALA A 335 -36.55 -41.88 -31.44
N ALA A 336 -36.27 -41.72 -32.73
CA ALA A 336 -37.06 -42.33 -33.80
C ALA A 336 -37.05 -43.87 -33.73
N LYS A 337 -35.93 -44.48 -33.31
CA LYS A 337 -35.80 -45.94 -33.21
C LYS A 337 -36.48 -46.52 -31.96
N TRP A 338 -36.48 -45.81 -30.83
CA TRP A 338 -36.96 -46.33 -29.53
C TRP A 338 -38.33 -45.77 -29.11
N PHE A 339 -38.68 -44.57 -29.58
CA PHE A 339 -39.92 -43.85 -29.25
C PHE A 339 -40.53 -43.20 -30.51
N PRO A 340 -41.05 -44.00 -31.47
CA PRO A 340 -41.48 -43.52 -32.79
C PRO A 340 -42.67 -42.55 -32.77
N ASN A 341 -43.44 -42.51 -31.67
CA ASN A 341 -44.58 -41.61 -31.47
C ASN A 341 -44.23 -40.33 -30.67
N SER A 342 -42.96 -40.04 -30.44
CA SER A 342 -42.56 -38.82 -29.71
C SER A 342 -42.51 -37.61 -30.66
N ASP A 343 -43.01 -36.46 -30.19
CA ASP A 343 -42.98 -35.18 -30.92
C ASP A 343 -41.55 -34.76 -31.32
N TRP A 344 -40.56 -35.17 -30.50
CA TRP A 344 -39.13 -34.94 -30.76
C TRP A 344 -38.60 -35.69 -32.00
N ALA A 345 -39.16 -36.88 -32.30
CA ALA A 345 -38.75 -37.74 -33.41
C ALA A 345 -39.46 -37.42 -34.73
N GLN A 346 -40.73 -37.00 -34.68
CA GLN A 346 -41.54 -36.77 -35.89
C GLN A 346 -41.36 -35.37 -36.52
N GLY A 347 -40.88 -34.39 -35.75
CA GLY A 347 -40.76 -33.01 -36.23
C GLY A 347 -42.12 -32.35 -36.48
N TYR A 348 -42.12 -31.02 -36.64
CA TYR A 348 -43.35 -30.20 -36.74
C TYR A 348 -44.13 -30.34 -38.07
N GLU A 349 -43.87 -31.36 -38.89
CA GLU A 349 -44.56 -31.54 -40.18
C GLU A 349 -46.03 -31.96 -40.01
N GLY A 350 -46.44 -32.45 -38.84
CA GLY A 350 -47.80 -32.92 -38.58
C GLY A 350 -48.82 -31.86 -38.12
N SER A 351 -48.41 -30.63 -37.80
CA SER A 351 -49.28 -29.61 -37.18
C SER A 351 -49.48 -28.34 -38.02
N ILE A 352 -49.35 -28.42 -39.36
CA ILE A 352 -49.77 -27.32 -40.22
C ILE A 352 -51.30 -27.25 -40.20
N ILE A 353 -51.84 -26.42 -39.33
CA ILE A 353 -53.26 -26.05 -39.31
C ILE A 353 -53.55 -25.35 -40.65
N ARG A 354 -54.15 -26.06 -41.61
CA ARG A 354 -54.67 -25.45 -42.83
C ARG A 354 -55.98 -24.74 -42.50
N LEU A 355 -55.95 -23.41 -42.41
CA LEU A 355 -57.16 -22.61 -42.29
C LEU A 355 -57.94 -22.71 -43.61
N ASN A 356 -59.11 -23.35 -43.56
CA ASN A 356 -60.02 -23.43 -44.70
C ASN A 356 -60.93 -22.20 -44.66
N LEU A 357 -60.56 -21.14 -45.38
CA LEU A 357 -61.40 -19.96 -45.55
C LEU A 357 -62.46 -20.28 -46.60
N LYS A 358 -63.74 -20.21 -46.22
CA LYS A 358 -64.89 -20.42 -47.11
C LYS A 358 -65.69 -19.14 -47.22
#